data_AF-A0A8S2VBU8-F1
#
_entry.id   AF-A0A8S2VBU8-F1
#
_cell.length_a   1.000
_cell.length_b   1.000
_cell.length_c   1.000
_cell.angle_alpha   90.00
_cell.angle_beta   90.00
_cell.angle_gamma   90.00
#
_symmetry.space_group_name_H-M   'P 1'
#
loop_
_entity.id
_entity.type
_entity.pdbx_description
1 polymer ?
#
loop_
_entity_poly.entity_id
_entity_poly.type
_entity_poly.pdbx_seq_one_letter_code
_entity_poly.pdbx_strand_id
1 'polypeptide(L)' 'TMTDKGAYLVKATNVVGAAEQKVNLDVKEIKPTIIRDLEPAINATKGEPMTLTIGANGNP' A
#
# COMPACT_ATOMS: atom_id res chain seq x y z
N THR A 1 1.40 -6.47 -7.92
CA THR A 1 1.31 -5.03 -7.61
C THR A 1 -0.01 -4.73 -6.91
N MET A 2 -0.23 -3.52 -6.37
CA MET A 2 -1.53 -3.15 -5.77
C MET A 2 -2.72 -3.27 -6.73
N THR A 3 -2.46 -3.20 -8.03
CA THR A 3 -3.44 -3.44 -9.09
C THR A 3 -3.94 -4.88 -9.15
N ASP A 4 -3.23 -5.82 -8.51
CA ASP A 4 -3.61 -7.24 -8.48
C ASP A 4 -4.54 -7.55 -7.29
N LYS A 5 -4.75 -6.58 -6.39
CA LYS A 5 -5.71 -6.75 -5.30
C LYS A 5 -7.13 -6.79 -5.90
N GLY A 6 -7.86 -7.86 -5.66
CA GLY A 6 -9.18 -8.01 -6.23
C GLY A 6 -9.80 -9.38 -6.03
N ALA A 7 -11.05 -9.50 -6.47
CA ALA A 7 -11.75 -10.77 -6.53
C ALA A 7 -11.52 -11.43 -7.89
N TYR A 8 -10.96 -12.64 -7.88
CA TYR A 8 -10.77 -13.47 -9.05
C TYR A 8 -11.84 -14.56 -9.08
N LEU A 9 -12.47 -14.72 -10.24
CA LEU A 9 -13.47 -15.75 -10.49
C LEU A 9 -12.91 -16.71 -11.53
N VAL A 10 -12.88 -18.00 -11.18
CA VAL A 10 -12.57 -19.07 -12.12
C VAL A 10 -13.87 -19.75 -12.49
N LYS A 11 -14.10 -19.92 -13.79
CA LYS A 11 -15.20 -20.70 -14.34
C LYS A 11 -14.64 -21.85 -15.16
N ALA A 12 -15.01 -23.07 -14.80
CA ALA A 12 -14.66 -24.27 -15.54
C ALA A 12 -15.92 -24.86 -16.17
N THR A 13 -15.86 -25.20 -17.46
CA THR A 13 -16.98 -25.77 -18.20
C THR A 13 -16.52 -27.02 -18.93
N ASN A 14 -17.32 -28.09 -18.89
CA ASN A 14 -17.16 -29.29 -19.71
C ASN A 14 -18.46 -29.60 -20.45
N VAL A 15 -18.48 -30.70 -21.22
CA VAL A 15 -19.65 -31.08 -22.03
C VAL A 15 -20.91 -31.38 -21.22
N VAL A 16 -20.79 -31.57 -19.91
CA VAL A 16 -21.88 -31.95 -19.00
C VAL A 16 -22.26 -30.86 -18.01
N GLY A 17 -21.53 -29.73 -17.93
CA GLY A 17 -21.87 -28.64 -17.03
C GLY A 17 -20.75 -27.63 -16.78
N ALA A 18 -20.95 -26.78 -15.77
CA ALA A 18 -20.01 -25.75 -15.36
C ALA A 18 -19.91 -25.62 -13.83
N ALA A 19 -18.76 -25.15 -13.36
CA ALA A 19 -18.51 -24.82 -11.95
C ALA A 19 -17.78 -23.47 -11.86
N GLU A 20 -18.01 -22.75 -10.76
CA GLU A 20 -17.37 -21.45 -10.48
C GLU A 20 -16.73 -21.45 -9.09
N GLN A 21 -15.57 -20.81 -8.98
CA GLN A 21 -14.87 -20.60 -7.70
C GLN A 21 -14.36 -19.16 -7.61
N LYS A 22 -14.71 -18.48 -6.52
CA LYS A 22 -14.23 -17.14 -6.20
C LYS A 22 -13.05 -17.21 -5.24
N VAL A 23 -12.02 -16.39 -5.49
CA VAL A 23 -10.87 -16.19 -4.61
C VAL A 23 -10.65 -14.69 -4.45
N ASN A 24 -10.51 -14.22 -3.22
CA ASN A 24 -10.13 -12.83 -2.95
C ASN A 24 -8.61 -12.77 -2.75
N LEU A 25 -7.91 -12.07 -3.64
CA LEU A 25 -6.49 -11.78 -3.49
C LEU A 25 -6.33 -10.46 -2.74
N ASP A 26 -5.78 -10.53 -1.53
CA ASP A 26 -5.42 -9.36 -0.74
C ASP A 26 -3.91 -9.16 -0.75
N VAL A 27 -3.48 -7.97 -1.17
CA VAL A 27 -2.09 -7.54 -1.10
C VAL A 27 -1.93 -6.78 0.20
N LYS A 28 -1.34 -7.43 1.20
CA LYS A 28 -1.29 -6.95 2.58
C LYS A 28 -0.25 -5.86 2.78
N GLU A 29 0.99 -6.15 2.45
CA GLU A 29 2.12 -5.30 2.81
C GLU A 29 2.49 -4.35 1.67
N ILE A 30 2.30 -3.05 1.90
CA ILE A 30 2.90 -2.01 1.06
C ILE A 30 4.07 -1.46 1.86
N LYS A 31 5.29 -1.75 1.38
CA LYS A 31 6.51 -1.20 1.96
C LYS A 31 6.36 0.33 2.12
N PRO A 32 6.57 0.87 3.33
CA PRO A 32 6.52 2.31 3.54
C PRO A 32 7.48 3.04 2.62
N THR A 33 7.00 4.12 2.02
CA THR A 33 7.80 5.01 1.17
C THR A 33 7.75 6.41 1.76
N ILE A 34 8.89 7.09 1.83
CA ILE A 34 8.96 8.49 2.26
C ILE A 34 8.32 9.35 1.17
N ILE A 35 7.28 10.10 1.53
CA ILE A 35 6.55 11.01 0.63
C ILE A 35 6.87 12.48 0.92
N ARG A 36 7.41 12.77 2.11
CA ARG A 36 7.93 14.08 2.50
C ARG A 36 9.10 13.85 3.43
N ASP A 37 10.29 14.19 2.98
CA ASP A 37 11.51 14.14 3.78
C ASP A 37 11.82 15.53 4.36
N LEU A 38 12.87 15.60 5.19
CA LEU A 38 13.41 16.85 5.68
C LEU A 38 14.23 17.56 4.60
N GLU A 39 14.27 18.88 4.69
CA GLU A 39 15.22 19.68 3.92
C GLU A 39 16.65 19.41 4.40
N PRO A 40 17.67 19.49 3.52
CA PRO A 40 19.07 19.20 3.88
C PRO A 40 19.63 20.09 4.99
N ALA A 41 19.06 21.28 5.17
CA ALA A 41 19.40 22.19 6.24
C ALA A 41 18.13 22.86 6.77
N ILE A 42 17.97 22.85 8.09
CA ILE A 42 16.87 23.50 8.78
C ILE A 42 17.45 24.36 9.90
N ASN A 43 17.12 25.64 9.89
CA ASN A 43 17.58 26.59 10.90
C ASN A 43 16.68 26.52 12.15
N ALA A 44 17.29 26.66 13.32
CA ALA A 44 16.59 26.70 14.60
C ALA A 44 17.03 27.94 15.40
N THR A 45 16.10 28.56 16.10
CA THR A 45 16.40 29.69 16.99
C THR A 45 16.73 29.18 18.39
N LYS A 46 17.83 29.67 18.96
CA LYS A 46 18.22 29.32 20.34
C LYS A 46 17.13 29.74 21.32
N GLY A 47 16.67 28.79 22.14
CA GLY A 47 15.66 29.02 23.17
C GLY A 47 14.22 28.79 22.69
N GLU A 48 14.00 28.51 21.41
CA GLU A 48 12.68 28.21 20.85
C GLU A 48 12.52 26.71 20.57
N PRO A 49 11.32 26.13 20.78
CA PRO A 49 11.05 24.75 20.41
C PRO A 49 11.00 24.59 18.88
N MET A 50 11.53 23.47 18.39
CA MET A 50 11.56 23.11 16.98
C MET A 50 10.88 21.76 16.77
N THR A 51 10.10 21.62 15.69
CA THR A 51 9.48 20.35 15.29
C THR A 51 9.98 19.94 13.91
N LEU A 52 10.46 18.70 13.80
CA LEU A 52 10.82 18.05 12.55
C LEU A 52 9.70 17.09 12.16
N THR A 53 9.21 17.20 10.93
CA THR A 53 8.09 16.38 10.44
C THR A 53 8.50 15.69 9.15
N ILE A 54 8.43 14.37 9.16
CA ILE A 54 8.53 13.53 7.95
C ILE A 54 7.16 12.91 7.65
N GLY A 55 6.91 12.60 6.39
CA GLY A 55 5.72 11.88 5.94
C GLY A 55 6.10 10.58 5.25
N ALA A 56 5.48 9.48 5.66
CA ALA A 56 5.61 8.17 5.00
C ALA A 56 4.23 7.59 4.69
N ASN A 57 4.13 6.81 3.60
CA ASN A 57 2.92 6.11 3.21
C ASN A 57 3.22 4.61 3.02
N GLY A 58 2.39 3.74 3.57
CA GLY A 58 2.52 2.28 3.52
C GLY A 58 1.30 1.61 4.14
N ASN A 59 1.22 0.29 4.05
CA ASN A 59 0.12 -0.50 4.61
C ASN A 59 0.74 -1.70 5.38
N PRO A 60 0.55 -1.75 6.73
CA PRO A 60 1.07 -2.83 7.57
C PRO A 60 0.27 -4.13 7.45
#